data_AF-A0A8I0JD48-F1
#
_entry.id   AF-A0A8I0JD48-F1
#
_cell.length_a   1.000
_cell.length_b   1.000
_cell.length_c   1.000
_cell.angle_alpha   90.00
_cell.angle_beta   90.00
_cell.angle_gamma   90.00
#
_symmetry.space_group_name_H-M   'P 1'
#
loop_
_entity.id
_entity.type
_entity.pdbx_description
1 polymer ?
#
loop_
_entity_poly.entity_id
_entity_poly.type
_entity_poly.pdbx_seq_one_letter_code
_entity_poly.pdbx_strand_id
1 'polypeptide(L)'
;MQASNFDLQAYFRRIGFSTGDSAQANAATLHALMRQQLFSVPFENLDVQAGKIVSLVPEDIAGKILGGARGGYCYEVNGLFAMALQALGIAYRFVAARPMFYPARRPRTHMALVAEVEGRRWLCDLGFGSYGIRAPMALDVLDTEVRQDGDTFRLSLDDQGEYLLQARVDGEWANQYAFNLSPQEWVDFAPANYLNSTHPDAIFVQKRVVVLHQPAGRMILVGDALKTITASGTETRQLAPDEIQHVLGSLFGLATERQAAAVC
;
A
#
# COMPACT_ATOMS: atom_id res chain seq x y z
N MET A 1 -9.11 -1.96 13.84
CA MET A 1 -9.48 -2.56 12.54
C MET A 1 -9.72 -4.04 12.76
N GLN A 2 -10.97 -4.45 12.94
CA GLN A 2 -11.34 -5.84 13.20
C GLN A 2 -12.36 -6.26 12.17
N ALA A 3 -12.22 -7.45 11.62
CA ALA A 3 -13.23 -8.08 10.78
C ALA A 3 -13.50 -9.48 11.30
N SER A 4 -14.77 -9.86 11.43
CA SER A 4 -15.13 -11.21 11.93
C SER A 4 -14.69 -12.34 11.00
N ASN A 5 -14.51 -12.05 9.72
CA ASN A 5 -14.03 -12.97 8.68
C ASN A 5 -12.51 -12.89 8.43
N PHE A 6 -11.76 -12.11 9.21
CA PHE A 6 -10.30 -12.09 9.10
C PHE A 6 -9.68 -13.26 9.84
N ASP A 7 -8.97 -14.12 9.10
CA ASP A 7 -8.17 -15.22 9.64
C ASP A 7 -6.69 -14.93 9.38
N LEU A 8 -5.89 -14.89 10.45
CA LEU A 8 -4.46 -14.57 10.37
C LEU A 8 -3.70 -15.61 9.52
N GLN A 9 -4.11 -16.87 9.57
CA GLN A 9 -3.50 -17.93 8.79
C GLN A 9 -3.85 -17.81 7.29
N ALA A 10 -5.08 -17.42 6.96
CA ALA A 10 -5.46 -17.07 5.58
C ALA A 10 -4.68 -15.87 5.06
N TYR A 11 -4.45 -14.86 5.91
CA TYR A 11 -3.58 -13.74 5.59
C TYR A 11 -2.13 -14.20 5.30
N PHE A 12 -1.53 -15.03 6.15
CA PHE A 12 -0.19 -15.58 5.91
C PHE A 12 -0.10 -16.37 4.61
N ARG A 13 -1.10 -17.20 4.31
CA ARG A 13 -1.19 -17.90 3.01
C ARG A 13 -1.29 -16.92 1.85
N ARG A 14 -2.15 -15.89 1.95
CA ARG A 14 -2.36 -14.89 0.90
C ARG A 14 -1.08 -14.14 0.54
N ILE A 15 -0.22 -13.89 1.53
CA ILE A 15 1.04 -13.17 1.33
C ILE A 15 2.27 -14.07 1.13
N GLY A 16 2.10 -15.39 1.18
CA GLY A 16 3.21 -16.34 1.09
C GLY A 16 4.14 -16.34 2.31
N PHE A 17 3.65 -15.98 3.49
CA PHE A 17 4.44 -15.98 4.73
C PHE A 17 4.50 -17.38 5.36
N SER A 18 5.47 -18.18 4.90
CA SER A 18 5.61 -19.60 5.27
C SER A 18 6.00 -19.86 6.73
N THR A 19 6.53 -18.86 7.44
CA THR A 19 6.93 -18.97 8.86
C THR A 19 5.86 -18.46 9.83
N GLY A 20 4.61 -18.38 9.36
CA GLY A 20 3.45 -17.86 10.11
C GLY A 20 3.26 -18.46 11.50
N ASP A 21 3.45 -19.77 11.67
CA ASP A 21 3.27 -20.45 12.96
C ASP A 21 4.29 -20.03 14.04
N SER A 22 5.40 -19.41 13.61
CA SER A 22 6.43 -18.86 14.49
C SER A 22 6.36 -17.33 14.62
N ALA A 23 5.33 -16.70 14.06
CA ALA A 23 5.17 -15.26 14.10
C ALA A 23 5.03 -14.76 15.55
N GLN A 24 5.76 -13.69 15.87
CA GLN A 24 5.73 -13.05 17.18
C GLN A 24 5.51 -11.55 17.02
N ALA A 25 5.09 -10.88 18.08
CA ALA A 25 4.96 -9.42 18.12
C ALA A 25 6.34 -8.74 18.25
N ASN A 26 7.22 -8.90 17.25
CA ASN A 26 8.58 -8.36 17.23
C ASN A 26 8.90 -7.65 15.90
N ALA A 27 10.00 -6.88 15.86
CA ALA A 27 10.36 -6.10 14.66
C ALA A 27 10.66 -7.00 13.45
N ALA A 28 11.21 -8.20 13.66
CA ALA A 28 11.50 -9.13 12.57
C ALA A 28 10.22 -9.59 11.84
N THR A 29 9.17 -9.95 12.59
CA THR A 29 7.86 -10.27 12.02
C THR A 29 7.23 -9.05 11.35
N LEU A 30 7.27 -7.86 11.96
CA LEU A 30 6.75 -6.63 11.34
C LEU A 30 7.38 -6.37 9.96
N HIS A 31 8.71 -6.44 9.87
CA HIS A 31 9.46 -6.26 8.62
C HIS A 31 9.10 -7.33 7.59
N ALA A 32 9.04 -8.59 8.01
CA ALA A 32 8.75 -9.70 7.11
C ALA A 32 7.33 -9.63 6.55
N LEU A 33 6.33 -9.34 7.39
CA LEU A 33 4.93 -9.23 6.95
C LEU A 33 4.73 -8.08 5.99
N MET A 34 5.27 -6.89 6.29
CA MET A 34 5.14 -5.74 5.40
C MET A 34 5.74 -6.04 4.03
N ARG A 35 6.94 -6.62 4.01
CA ARG A 35 7.64 -6.98 2.77
C ARG A 35 6.86 -8.02 1.97
N GLN A 36 6.38 -9.08 2.60
CA GLN A 36 5.67 -10.14 1.92
C GLN A 36 4.32 -9.69 1.37
N GLN A 37 3.55 -8.89 2.12
CA GLN A 37 2.30 -8.33 1.61
C GLN A 37 2.55 -7.41 0.41
N LEU A 38 3.56 -6.53 0.47
CA LEU A 38 3.93 -5.67 -0.68
C LEU A 38 4.26 -6.45 -1.95
N PHE A 39 4.77 -7.69 -1.82
CA PHE A 39 5.19 -8.52 -2.94
C PHE A 39 4.10 -9.46 -3.47
N SER A 40 2.94 -9.49 -2.83
CA SER A 40 1.89 -10.47 -3.10
C SER A 40 0.50 -9.84 -3.28
N VAL A 41 0.24 -8.70 -2.63
CA VAL A 41 -1.02 -7.96 -2.70
C VAL A 41 -0.75 -6.66 -3.46
N PRO A 42 -1.24 -6.53 -4.70
CA PRO A 42 -1.01 -5.32 -5.48
C PRO A 42 -1.79 -4.15 -4.89
N PHE A 43 -1.20 -2.96 -4.98
CA PHE A 43 -1.96 -1.72 -4.92
C PHE A 43 -2.78 -1.60 -6.20
N GLU A 44 -4.10 -1.36 -6.12
CA GLU A 44 -4.95 -1.19 -7.30
C GLU A 44 -6.21 -0.35 -7.03
N ASN A 45 -6.75 0.27 -8.08
CA ASN A 45 -7.97 1.08 -8.02
C ASN A 45 -9.08 0.58 -8.98
N LEU A 46 -9.13 -0.71 -9.29
CA LEU A 46 -10.04 -1.26 -10.29
C LEU A 46 -11.51 -1.06 -9.91
N ASP A 47 -11.86 -1.08 -8.62
CA ASP A 47 -13.22 -0.77 -8.19
C ASP A 47 -13.61 0.69 -8.49
N VAL A 48 -12.68 1.63 -8.29
CA VAL A 48 -12.89 3.04 -8.65
C VAL A 48 -13.05 3.19 -10.15
N GLN A 49 -12.25 2.48 -10.94
CA GLN A 49 -12.39 2.45 -12.42
C GLN A 49 -13.71 1.81 -12.88
N ALA A 50 -14.31 0.97 -12.05
CA ALA A 50 -15.67 0.43 -12.24
C ALA A 50 -16.78 1.34 -11.69
N GLY A 51 -16.45 2.57 -11.27
CA GLY A 51 -17.42 3.55 -10.76
C GLY A 51 -17.90 3.28 -9.33
N LYS A 52 -17.17 2.44 -8.56
CA LYS A 52 -17.52 2.10 -7.19
C LYS A 52 -16.74 2.95 -6.20
N ILE A 53 -17.41 3.30 -5.09
CA ILE A 53 -16.73 3.80 -3.90
C ILE A 53 -16.10 2.61 -3.19
N VAL A 54 -14.83 2.72 -2.82
CA VAL A 54 -14.15 1.63 -2.12
C VAL A 54 -14.74 1.47 -0.72
N SER A 55 -15.02 0.24 -0.32
CA SER A 55 -15.57 -0.03 1.01
C SER A 55 -14.50 0.17 2.08
N LEU A 56 -14.88 0.84 3.17
CA LEU A 56 -14.11 0.89 4.41
C LEU A 56 -14.62 -0.14 5.43
N VAL A 57 -15.59 -0.99 5.09
CA VAL A 57 -16.04 -2.04 6.00
C VAL A 57 -14.92 -3.09 6.12
N PRO A 58 -14.46 -3.41 7.33
CA PRO A 58 -13.37 -4.38 7.53
C PRO A 58 -13.64 -5.74 6.87
N GLU A 59 -14.86 -6.24 6.97
CA GLU A 59 -15.28 -7.51 6.38
C GLU A 59 -15.19 -7.53 4.86
N ASP A 60 -15.55 -6.41 4.21
CA ASP A 60 -15.47 -6.26 2.75
C ASP A 60 -14.00 -6.28 2.30
N ILE A 61 -13.12 -5.57 3.03
CA ILE A 61 -11.68 -5.52 2.73
C ILE A 61 -11.05 -6.91 2.87
N ALA A 62 -11.32 -7.61 3.97
CA ALA A 62 -10.80 -8.94 4.22
C ALA A 62 -11.32 -9.95 3.17
N GLY A 63 -12.64 -9.93 2.89
CA GLY A 63 -13.26 -10.80 1.90
C GLY A 63 -12.70 -10.57 0.49
N LYS A 64 -12.55 -9.30 0.09
CA LYS A 64 -11.98 -8.91 -1.21
C LYS A 64 -10.55 -9.40 -1.38
N ILE A 65 -9.65 -9.08 -0.44
CA ILE A 65 -8.22 -9.33 -0.64
C ILE A 65 -7.83 -10.78 -0.33
N LEU A 66 -8.36 -11.37 0.75
CA LEU A 66 -8.04 -12.73 1.15
C LEU A 66 -8.80 -13.78 0.33
N GLY A 67 -10.09 -13.54 0.06
CA GLY A 67 -10.95 -14.49 -0.66
C GLY A 67 -10.95 -14.32 -2.18
N GLY A 68 -10.82 -13.09 -2.68
CA GLY A 68 -11.01 -12.76 -4.10
C GLY A 68 -9.74 -12.65 -4.94
N ALA A 69 -8.55 -12.91 -4.38
CA ALA A 69 -7.26 -12.64 -5.02
C ALA A 69 -7.17 -11.23 -5.65
N ARG A 70 -7.79 -10.25 -4.98
CA ARG A 70 -7.74 -8.83 -5.35
C ARG A 70 -6.62 -8.12 -4.58
N GLY A 71 -6.45 -6.85 -4.90
CA GLY A 71 -5.66 -5.90 -4.13
C GLY A 71 -6.56 -4.81 -3.58
N GLY A 72 -6.02 -3.60 -3.48
CA GLY A 72 -6.78 -2.40 -3.21
C GLY A 72 -5.84 -1.20 -3.11
N TYR A 73 -6.38 0.00 -3.01
CA TYR A 73 -5.53 1.18 -2.76
C TYR A 73 -5.30 1.38 -1.25
N CYS A 74 -4.77 2.54 -0.84
CA CYS A 74 -4.17 2.73 0.48
C CYS A 74 -5.04 2.29 1.66
N TYR A 75 -6.35 2.61 1.68
CA TYR A 75 -7.23 2.22 2.78
C TYR A 75 -7.33 0.71 2.92
N GLU A 76 -7.51 -0.02 1.82
CA GLU A 76 -7.75 -1.46 1.85
C GLU A 76 -6.49 -2.23 2.22
N VAL A 77 -5.35 -1.92 1.60
CA VAL A 77 -4.10 -2.68 1.84
C VAL A 77 -3.48 -2.36 3.19
N ASN A 78 -3.50 -1.10 3.63
CA ASN A 78 -3.07 -0.76 4.99
C ASN A 78 -4.12 -1.19 6.03
N GLY A 79 -5.41 -1.19 5.69
CA GLY A 79 -6.48 -1.74 6.54
C GLY A 79 -6.31 -3.23 6.80
N LEU A 80 -6.00 -4.01 5.75
CA LEU A 80 -5.68 -5.43 5.89
C LEU A 80 -4.43 -5.65 6.76
N PHE A 81 -3.38 -4.86 6.55
CA PHE A 81 -2.18 -4.94 7.37
C PHE A 81 -2.47 -4.61 8.83
N ALA A 82 -3.31 -3.60 9.10
CA ALA A 82 -3.76 -3.25 10.44
C ALA A 82 -4.51 -4.41 11.14
N MET A 83 -5.33 -5.17 10.41
CA MET A 83 -5.95 -6.39 10.97
C MET A 83 -4.90 -7.43 11.37
N ALA A 84 -3.88 -7.64 10.53
CA ALA A 84 -2.78 -8.57 10.83
C ALA A 84 -1.96 -8.13 12.04
N LEU A 85 -1.60 -6.85 12.14
CA LEU A 85 -0.94 -6.29 13.32
C LEU A 85 -1.79 -6.52 14.58
N GLN A 86 -3.09 -6.29 14.48
CA GLN A 86 -3.99 -6.47 15.60
C GLN A 86 -4.10 -7.93 16.06
N ALA A 87 -4.21 -8.87 15.11
CA ALA A 87 -4.27 -10.30 15.41
C ALA A 87 -2.97 -10.82 16.04
N LEU A 88 -1.84 -10.20 15.75
CA LEU A 88 -0.54 -10.47 16.37
C LEU A 88 -0.33 -9.74 17.70
N GLY A 89 -1.24 -8.88 18.12
CA GLY A 89 -1.08 -8.06 19.32
C GLY A 89 -0.05 -6.95 19.19
N ILE A 90 0.34 -6.56 17.97
CA ILE A 90 1.20 -5.41 17.72
C ILE A 90 0.36 -4.14 17.80
N ALA A 91 0.74 -3.22 18.70
CA ALA A 91 0.08 -1.93 18.81
C ALA A 91 0.32 -1.09 17.55
N TYR A 92 -0.70 -0.39 17.10
CA TYR A 92 -0.60 0.53 15.97
C TYR A 92 -1.56 1.69 16.10
N ARG A 93 -1.33 2.74 15.30
CA ARG A 93 -2.28 3.82 15.05
C ARG A 93 -2.31 4.17 13.58
N PHE A 94 -3.44 4.69 13.13
CA PHE A 94 -3.55 5.27 11.80
C PHE A 94 -2.99 6.70 11.76
N VAL A 95 -2.39 7.07 10.64
CA VAL A 95 -1.96 8.44 10.36
C VAL A 95 -2.47 8.89 9.00
N ALA A 96 -2.94 10.13 8.94
CA ALA A 96 -3.37 10.76 7.70
C ALA A 96 -2.18 11.52 7.07
N ALA A 97 -1.85 11.13 5.84
CA ALA A 97 -0.73 11.64 5.10
C ALA A 97 -1.19 12.48 3.91
N ARG A 98 -0.42 13.52 3.60
CA ARG A 98 -0.60 14.41 2.46
C ARG A 98 0.35 13.98 1.34
N PRO A 99 -0.14 13.48 0.19
CA PRO A 99 0.71 13.28 -0.98
C PRO A 99 1.34 14.59 -1.45
N MET A 100 2.66 14.60 -1.66
CA MET A 100 3.46 15.81 -1.95
C MET A 100 4.12 15.81 -3.33
N PHE A 101 3.86 14.79 -4.15
CA PHE A 101 4.38 14.70 -5.53
C PHE A 101 3.49 15.41 -6.57
N TYR A 102 2.41 16.06 -6.13
CA TYR A 102 1.56 16.87 -7.00
C TYR A 102 2.03 18.33 -7.04
N PRO A 103 1.92 19.03 -8.19
CA PRO A 103 2.29 20.45 -8.28
C PRO A 103 1.50 21.35 -7.34
N ALA A 104 0.25 20.99 -7.05
CA ALA A 104 -0.62 21.71 -6.13
C ALA A 104 -0.75 20.97 -4.79
N ARG A 105 -0.83 21.73 -3.71
CA ARG A 105 -1.04 21.19 -2.36
C ARG A 105 -2.40 20.47 -2.28
N ARG A 106 -2.38 19.19 -1.94
CA ARG A 106 -3.59 18.34 -1.81
C ARG A 106 -3.97 18.09 -0.36
N PRO A 107 -5.22 17.74 -0.02
CA PRO A 107 -5.60 17.34 1.34
C PRO A 107 -4.86 16.07 1.82
N ARG A 108 -5.00 15.73 3.11
CA ARG A 108 -4.49 14.46 3.65
C ARG A 108 -5.36 13.31 3.15
N THR A 109 -5.04 12.79 1.97
CA THR A 109 -5.83 11.74 1.30
C THR A 109 -5.14 10.40 1.28
N HIS A 110 -3.98 10.26 1.91
CA HIS A 110 -3.30 8.98 2.08
C HIS A 110 -3.44 8.50 3.52
N MET A 111 -3.54 7.19 3.72
CA MET A 111 -3.58 6.55 5.04
C MET A 111 -2.37 5.62 5.15
N ALA A 112 -1.63 5.79 6.24
CA ALA A 112 -0.53 4.90 6.62
C ALA A 112 -0.67 4.51 8.10
N LEU A 113 0.25 3.67 8.58
CA LEU A 113 0.26 3.16 9.93
C LEU A 113 1.54 3.55 10.65
N VAL A 114 1.42 3.76 11.96
CA VAL A 114 2.57 3.76 12.86
C VAL A 114 2.40 2.57 13.82
N ALA A 115 3.22 1.55 13.63
CA ALA A 115 3.27 0.37 14.50
C ALA A 115 4.28 0.61 15.64
N GLU A 116 4.01 0.04 16.80
CA GLU A 116 4.89 0.06 17.96
C GLU A 116 5.26 -1.36 18.35
N VAL A 117 6.55 -1.66 18.31
CA VAL A 117 7.09 -2.98 18.64
C VAL A 117 8.44 -2.80 19.33
N GLU A 118 8.65 -3.57 20.40
CA GLU A 118 9.90 -3.53 21.19
C GLU A 118 10.27 -2.10 21.66
N GLY A 119 9.26 -1.29 21.99
CA GLY A 119 9.43 0.10 22.46
C GLY A 119 9.79 1.11 21.37
N ARG A 120 9.76 0.71 20.09
CA ARG A 120 10.11 1.57 18.95
C ARG A 120 8.93 1.74 18.00
N ARG A 121 8.82 2.95 17.43
CA ARG A 121 7.75 3.33 16.49
C ARG A 121 8.24 3.26 15.05
N TRP A 122 7.42 2.66 14.20
CA TRP A 122 7.74 2.39 12.81
C TRP A 122 6.62 2.88 11.89
N LEU A 123 6.94 3.73 10.93
CA LEU A 123 6.08 4.02 9.79
C LEU A 123 5.96 2.76 8.92
N CYS A 124 4.74 2.27 8.76
CA CYS A 124 4.39 1.16 7.88
C CYS A 124 3.42 1.67 6.83
N ASP A 125 3.71 1.36 5.56
CA ASP A 125 2.87 1.82 4.46
C ASP A 125 3.01 0.90 3.25
N LEU A 126 1.93 0.19 2.96
CA LEU A 126 1.77 -0.75 1.87
C LEU A 126 0.93 -0.17 0.72
N GLY A 127 0.53 1.10 0.85
CA GLY A 127 -0.56 1.70 0.11
C GLY A 127 -0.19 2.94 -0.69
N PHE A 128 1.06 3.38 -0.72
CA PHE A 128 1.43 4.63 -1.40
C PHE A 128 1.54 4.50 -2.93
N GLY A 129 1.81 3.29 -3.44
CA GLY A 129 2.00 3.02 -4.86
C GLY A 129 3.48 2.90 -5.26
N SER A 130 3.88 3.57 -6.35
CA SER A 130 5.17 3.34 -7.04
C SER A 130 6.40 3.47 -6.13
N TYR A 131 6.64 4.65 -5.56
CA TYR A 131 7.77 4.90 -4.65
C TYR A 131 7.34 4.78 -3.18
N GLY A 132 6.54 3.75 -2.87
CA GLY A 132 6.23 3.38 -1.49
C GLY A 132 7.42 2.71 -0.82
N ILE A 133 7.55 2.91 0.50
CA ILE A 133 8.54 2.21 1.32
C ILE A 133 8.31 0.69 1.26
N ARG A 134 9.41 -0.06 1.28
CA ARG A 134 9.46 -1.52 1.10
C ARG A 134 9.71 -2.30 2.40
N ALA A 135 9.99 -1.56 3.47
CA ALA A 135 10.15 -2.04 4.82
C ALA A 135 9.73 -0.93 5.80
N PRO A 136 9.39 -1.26 7.05
CA PRO A 136 9.07 -0.27 8.06
C PRO A 136 10.21 0.73 8.23
N MET A 137 9.88 2.02 8.37
CA MET A 137 10.84 3.08 8.64
C MET A 137 10.73 3.52 10.10
N ALA A 138 11.83 3.46 10.84
CA ALA A 138 11.82 3.90 12.23
C ALA A 138 11.67 5.43 12.33
N LEU A 139 10.74 5.89 13.17
CA LEU A 139 10.44 7.32 13.30
C LEU A 139 11.53 8.13 14.03
N ASP A 140 12.47 7.46 14.68
CA ASP A 140 13.61 8.05 15.39
C ASP A 140 14.87 8.14 14.53
N VAL A 141 14.86 7.58 13.31
CA VAL A 141 15.97 7.69 12.34
C VAL A 141 15.63 8.79 11.36
N LEU A 142 16.09 9.99 11.68
CA LEU A 142 15.82 11.21 10.90
C LEU A 142 17.04 11.61 10.08
N ASP A 143 16.78 12.26 8.94
CA ASP A 143 17.77 12.87 8.04
C ASP A 143 18.89 11.91 7.61
N THR A 144 18.59 10.61 7.63
CA THR A 144 19.51 9.52 7.33
C THR A 144 18.99 8.75 6.13
N GLU A 145 19.87 8.44 5.18
CA GLU A 145 19.53 7.58 4.05
C GLU A 145 19.28 6.15 4.50
N VAL A 146 18.09 5.64 4.17
CA VAL A 146 17.69 4.26 4.44
C VAL A 146 17.51 3.56 3.10
N ARG A 147 18.43 2.66 2.78
CA ARG A 147 18.35 1.84 1.57
C ARG A 147 17.40 0.66 1.81
N GLN A 148 16.44 0.50 0.90
CA GLN A 148 15.48 -0.60 0.87
C GLN A 148 15.55 -1.25 -0.51
N ASP A 149 16.42 -2.26 -0.63
CA ASP A 149 16.79 -2.91 -1.88
C ASP A 149 17.41 -1.94 -2.92
N GLY A 150 16.68 -1.66 -4.00
CA GLY A 150 17.09 -0.74 -5.06
C GLY A 150 16.71 0.72 -4.82
N ASP A 151 15.85 0.99 -3.84
CA ASP A 151 15.37 2.34 -3.53
C ASP A 151 16.06 2.91 -2.28
N THR A 152 16.17 4.23 -2.21
CA THR A 152 16.68 4.94 -1.03
C THR A 152 15.62 5.93 -0.55
N PHE A 153 15.33 5.89 0.74
CA PHE A 153 14.39 6.78 1.40
C PHE A 153 15.08 7.59 2.48
N ARG A 154 14.44 8.67 2.91
CA ARG A 154 14.77 9.35 4.16
C ARG A 154 13.51 9.94 4.77
N LEU A 155 13.54 10.08 6.09
CA LEU A 155 12.48 10.70 6.87
C LEU A 155 13.08 11.95 7.54
N SER A 156 12.41 13.09 7.43
CA SER A 156 12.74 14.28 8.23
C SER A 156 11.55 14.63 9.12
N LEU A 157 11.79 15.45 10.14
CA LEU A 157 10.77 15.96 11.06
C LEU A 157 10.98 17.47 11.24
N ASP A 158 9.96 18.26 10.96
CA ASP A 158 10.03 19.71 11.19
C ASP A 158 9.67 20.11 12.62
N ASP A 159 9.82 21.40 12.92
CA ASP A 159 9.53 22.01 14.21
C ASP A 159 8.04 22.04 14.55
N GLN A 160 7.16 21.84 13.57
CA GLN A 160 5.71 21.68 13.78
C GLN A 160 5.31 20.22 14.05
N GLY A 161 6.27 19.29 14.08
CA GLY A 161 6.03 17.87 14.30
C GLY A 161 5.45 17.16 13.07
N GLU A 162 5.63 17.70 11.87
CA GLU A 162 5.29 17.07 10.61
C GLU A 162 6.50 16.31 10.05
N TYR A 163 6.31 15.00 9.90
CA TYR A 163 7.23 14.11 9.24
C TYR A 163 7.11 14.25 7.73
N LEU A 164 8.23 14.20 7.01
CA LEU A 164 8.28 14.17 5.56
C LEU A 164 9.05 12.93 5.09
N LEU A 165 8.36 12.05 4.37
CA LEU A 165 8.98 10.94 3.66
C LEU A 165 9.45 11.42 2.29
N GLN A 166 10.73 11.17 1.98
CA GLN A 166 11.31 11.41 0.67
C GLN A 166 11.90 10.12 0.09
N ALA A 167 11.85 10.00 -1.23
CA ALA A 167 12.49 8.92 -1.97
C ALA A 167 13.51 9.53 -2.93
N ARG A 168 14.62 8.82 -3.17
CA ARG A 168 15.59 9.20 -4.20
C ARG A 168 15.08 8.71 -5.55
N VAL A 169 14.77 9.64 -6.45
CA VAL A 169 14.23 9.38 -7.79
C VAL A 169 15.15 10.06 -8.80
N ASP A 170 15.69 9.29 -9.74
CA ASP A 170 16.61 9.78 -10.78
C ASP A 170 17.79 10.61 -10.23
N GLY A 171 18.29 10.21 -9.06
CA GLY A 171 19.41 10.88 -8.36
C GLY A 171 18.99 11.96 -7.38
N GLU A 172 17.77 12.49 -7.48
CA GLU A 172 17.26 13.63 -6.72
C GLU A 172 16.29 13.22 -5.61
N TRP A 173 16.16 14.05 -4.57
CA TRP A 173 15.17 13.83 -3.51
C TRP A 173 13.78 14.31 -3.92
N ALA A 174 12.84 13.39 -4.03
CA ALA A 174 11.44 13.67 -4.31
C ALA A 174 10.58 13.50 -3.06
N ASN A 175 9.76 14.51 -2.75
CA ASN A 175 8.79 14.46 -1.65
C ASN A 175 7.68 13.46 -1.97
N GLN A 176 7.51 12.46 -1.11
CA GLN A 176 6.45 11.45 -1.26
C GLN A 176 5.20 11.92 -0.53
N TYR A 177 5.25 11.96 0.80
CA TYR A 177 4.14 12.46 1.60
C TYR A 177 4.60 13.02 2.95
N ALA A 178 3.77 13.91 3.49
CA ALA A 178 3.94 14.48 4.81
C ALA A 178 2.85 14.00 5.77
N PHE A 179 3.17 13.71 7.02
CA PHE A 179 2.22 13.21 8.02
C PHE A 179 2.62 13.67 9.43
N ASN A 180 1.70 13.61 10.38
CA ASN A 180 2.02 13.78 11.79
C ASN A 180 1.37 12.66 12.61
N LEU A 181 1.61 12.65 13.92
CA LEU A 181 1.12 11.59 14.81
C LEU A 181 -0.24 11.90 15.44
N SER A 182 -0.98 12.85 14.88
CA SER A 182 -2.35 13.11 15.31
C SER A 182 -3.17 11.82 15.17
N PRO A 183 -3.90 11.41 16.21
CA PRO A 183 -4.68 10.19 16.14
C PRO A 183 -5.73 10.32 15.04
N GLN A 184 -5.91 9.25 14.27
CA GLN A 184 -6.99 9.12 13.31
C GLN A 184 -7.78 7.86 13.65
N GLU A 185 -9.09 7.99 13.67
CA GLU A 185 -10.00 6.86 13.70
C GLU A 185 -10.24 6.36 12.28
N TRP A 186 -10.65 5.11 12.16
CA TRP A 186 -10.91 4.52 10.85
C TRP A 186 -11.98 5.29 10.05
N VAL A 187 -12.98 5.84 10.76
CA VAL A 187 -14.05 6.64 10.17
C VAL A 187 -13.56 7.96 9.56
N ASP A 188 -12.44 8.52 10.04
CA ASP A 188 -11.88 9.78 9.55
C ASP A 188 -11.39 9.70 8.10
N PHE A 189 -11.17 8.48 7.60
CA PHE A 189 -10.79 8.25 6.21
C PHE A 189 -11.98 8.26 5.25
N ALA A 190 -13.23 8.26 5.72
CA ALA A 190 -14.41 8.22 4.85
C ALA A 190 -14.48 9.42 3.87
N PRO A 191 -14.25 10.69 4.29
CA PRO A 191 -14.24 11.81 3.36
C PRO A 191 -13.11 11.73 2.32
N ALA A 192 -11.91 11.33 2.77
CA ALA A 192 -10.75 11.19 1.89
C ALA A 192 -10.90 10.04 0.88
N ASN A 193 -11.47 8.92 1.32
CA ASN A 193 -11.89 7.80 0.47
C ASN A 193 -12.87 8.29 -0.59
N TYR A 194 -13.97 8.93 -0.17
CA TYR A 194 -14.98 9.42 -1.11
C TYR A 194 -14.37 10.35 -2.17
N LEU A 195 -13.51 11.29 -1.77
CA LEU A 195 -12.78 12.15 -2.70
C LEU A 195 -11.92 11.32 -3.67
N ASN A 196 -11.10 10.41 -3.16
CA ASN A 196 -10.22 9.57 -3.98
C ASN A 196 -11.00 8.66 -4.94
N SER A 197 -12.21 8.23 -4.59
CA SER A 197 -13.04 7.33 -5.39
C SER A 197 -14.00 8.03 -6.34
N THR A 198 -14.28 9.32 -6.18
CA THR A 198 -15.34 9.99 -6.97
C THR A 198 -14.94 11.33 -7.59
N HIS A 199 -13.94 12.02 -7.04
CA HIS A 199 -13.59 13.35 -7.52
C HIS A 199 -12.92 13.29 -8.90
N PRO A 200 -13.35 14.09 -9.90
CA PRO A 200 -12.82 14.02 -11.27
C PRO A 200 -11.31 14.31 -11.37
N ASP A 201 -10.74 15.04 -10.41
CA ASP A 201 -9.29 15.33 -10.33
C ASP A 201 -8.47 14.29 -9.56
N ALA A 202 -9.12 13.28 -8.98
CA ALA A 202 -8.43 12.16 -8.35
C ALA A 202 -7.82 11.28 -9.45
N ILE A 203 -6.52 10.99 -9.34
CA ILE A 203 -5.82 10.14 -10.31
C ILE A 203 -6.50 8.77 -10.44
N PHE A 204 -7.07 8.29 -9.34
CA PHE A 204 -7.75 7.00 -9.29
C PHE A 204 -9.08 6.97 -10.04
N VAL A 205 -9.70 8.14 -10.28
CA VAL A 205 -10.89 8.27 -11.14
C VAL A 205 -10.44 8.41 -12.60
N GLN A 206 -9.39 9.20 -12.85
CA GLN A 206 -8.90 9.47 -14.20
C GLN A 206 -8.22 8.28 -14.88
N LYS A 207 -7.50 7.45 -14.11
CA LYS A 207 -6.65 6.40 -14.65
C LYS A 207 -6.69 5.14 -13.80
N ARG A 208 -6.60 3.99 -14.46
CA ARG A 208 -6.17 2.74 -13.84
C ARG A 208 -4.76 2.91 -13.29
N VAL A 209 -4.54 2.48 -12.06
CA VAL A 209 -3.25 2.45 -11.39
C VAL A 209 -3.15 1.11 -10.68
N VAL A 210 -2.19 0.29 -11.10
CA VAL A 210 -1.85 -0.98 -10.43
C VAL A 210 -0.36 -0.99 -10.16
N VAL A 211 0.04 -1.31 -8.94
CA VAL A 211 1.45 -1.41 -8.55
C VAL A 211 1.68 -2.69 -7.78
N LEU A 212 2.71 -3.43 -8.14
CA LEU A 212 3.19 -4.58 -7.37
C LEU A 212 4.70 -4.47 -7.19
N HIS A 213 5.14 -4.47 -5.94
CA HIS A 213 6.56 -4.52 -5.61
C HIS A 213 7.07 -5.97 -5.75
N GLN A 214 8.34 -6.15 -6.05
CA GLN A 214 8.98 -7.45 -6.18
C GLN A 214 10.43 -7.36 -5.71
N PRO A 215 11.10 -8.43 -5.24
CA PRO A 215 12.49 -8.33 -4.77
C PRO A 215 13.43 -7.55 -5.70
N ALA A 216 13.29 -7.72 -7.03
CA ALA A 216 14.09 -7.05 -8.06
C ALA A 216 13.66 -5.60 -8.39
N GLY A 217 12.51 -5.13 -7.91
CA GLY A 217 11.99 -3.78 -8.15
C GLY A 217 10.46 -3.68 -8.06
N ARG A 218 9.80 -3.20 -9.11
CA ARG A 218 8.34 -3.03 -9.14
C ARG A 218 7.77 -3.01 -10.56
N MET A 219 6.54 -3.46 -10.68
CA MET A 219 5.71 -3.30 -11.88
C MET A 219 4.61 -2.28 -11.61
N ILE A 220 4.34 -1.43 -12.59
CA ILE A 220 3.39 -0.34 -12.50
C ILE A 220 2.58 -0.30 -13.79
N LEU A 221 1.27 -0.39 -13.70
CA LEU A 221 0.36 -0.15 -14.82
C LEU A 221 -0.41 1.14 -14.56
N VAL A 222 -0.18 2.17 -15.39
CA VAL A 222 -0.93 3.43 -15.35
C VAL A 222 -1.66 3.61 -16.68
N GLY A 223 -3.00 3.61 -16.64
CA GLY A 223 -3.84 3.52 -17.82
C GLY A 223 -3.59 2.20 -18.55
N ASP A 224 -2.90 2.29 -19.67
CA ASP A 224 -2.47 1.24 -20.59
C ASP A 224 -0.93 1.14 -20.71
N ALA A 225 -0.17 1.95 -19.96
CA ALA A 225 1.29 1.89 -19.95
C ALA A 225 1.78 1.00 -18.81
N LEU A 226 2.39 -0.14 -19.15
CA LEU A 226 3.08 -1.03 -18.22
C LEU A 226 4.55 -0.62 -18.11
N LYS A 227 4.98 -0.29 -16.90
CA LYS A 227 6.34 0.06 -16.54
C LYS A 227 6.93 -0.99 -15.60
N THR A 228 8.10 -1.50 -15.93
CA THR A 228 8.88 -2.39 -15.05
C THR A 228 10.14 -1.66 -14.65
N ILE A 229 10.35 -1.48 -13.36
CA ILE A 229 11.52 -0.80 -12.79
C ILE A 229 12.33 -1.84 -12.04
N THR A 230 13.61 -1.99 -12.38
CA THR A 230 14.57 -2.86 -11.71
C THR A 230 15.93 -2.15 -11.56
N ALA A 231 16.92 -2.84 -10.99
CA ALA A 231 18.29 -2.34 -10.95
C ALA A 231 18.94 -2.18 -12.34
N SER A 232 18.45 -2.87 -13.38
CA SER A 232 18.96 -2.72 -14.75
C SER A 232 18.36 -1.51 -15.48
N GLY A 233 17.35 -0.87 -14.90
CA GLY A 233 16.73 0.32 -15.45
C GLY A 233 15.21 0.23 -15.48
N THR A 234 14.62 1.07 -16.33
CA THR A 234 13.18 1.15 -16.54
C THR A 234 12.84 0.68 -17.95
N GLU A 235 11.91 -0.27 -18.05
CA GLU A 235 11.26 -0.66 -19.29
C GLU A 235 9.83 -0.17 -19.28
N THR A 236 9.34 0.31 -20.43
CA THR A 236 7.95 0.77 -20.59
C THR A 236 7.36 0.18 -21.85
N ARG A 237 6.15 -0.35 -21.75
CA ARG A 237 5.40 -0.97 -22.84
C ARG A 237 3.97 -0.45 -22.84
N GLN A 238 3.48 -0.03 -23.99
CA GLN A 238 2.06 0.27 -24.19
C GLN A 238 1.30 -1.04 -24.41
N LEU A 239 0.18 -1.23 -23.71
CA LEU A 239 -0.66 -2.41 -23.82
C LEU A 239 -1.84 -2.14 -24.75
N ALA A 240 -2.17 -3.09 -25.62
CA ALA A 240 -3.45 -3.10 -26.30
C ALA A 240 -4.60 -3.43 -25.30
N PRO A 241 -5.83 -2.98 -25.54
CA PRO A 241 -6.95 -3.20 -24.61
C PRO A 241 -7.20 -4.67 -24.23
N ASP A 242 -7.02 -5.60 -25.17
CA ASP A 242 -7.18 -7.04 -24.97
C ASP A 242 -6.05 -7.68 -24.16
N GLU A 243 -4.87 -7.08 -24.12
CA GLU A 243 -3.75 -7.55 -23.30
C GLU A 243 -3.91 -7.19 -21.82
N ILE A 244 -4.63 -6.12 -21.50
CA ILE A 244 -4.71 -5.59 -20.13
C ILE A 244 -5.23 -6.63 -19.15
N GLN A 245 -6.30 -7.35 -19.51
CA GLN A 245 -6.88 -8.37 -18.64
C GLN A 245 -5.91 -9.52 -18.40
N HIS A 246 -5.19 -9.94 -19.44
CA HIS A 246 -4.16 -10.96 -19.30
C HIS A 246 -3.04 -10.50 -18.37
N VAL A 247 -2.55 -9.27 -18.54
CA VAL A 247 -1.49 -8.68 -17.69
C VAL A 247 -1.93 -8.55 -16.23
N LEU A 248 -3.16 -8.11 -15.96
CA LEU A 248 -3.71 -8.04 -14.60
C LEU A 248 -3.70 -9.41 -13.91
N GLY A 249 -4.11 -10.46 -14.63
CA GLY A 249 -4.09 -11.82 -14.09
C GLY A 249 -2.68 -12.40 -13.94
N SER A 250 -1.86 -12.35 -14.99
CA SER A 250 -0.58 -13.07 -15.05
C SER A 250 0.56 -12.37 -14.31
N LEU A 251 0.61 -11.04 -14.33
CA LEU A 251 1.69 -10.28 -13.71
C LEU A 251 1.32 -9.75 -12.32
N PHE A 252 0.06 -9.34 -12.12
CA PHE A 252 -0.40 -8.76 -10.85
C PHE A 252 -1.18 -9.75 -9.97
N GLY A 253 -1.47 -10.95 -10.47
CA GLY A 253 -2.20 -11.97 -9.72
C GLY A 253 -3.64 -11.57 -9.39
N LEU A 254 -4.23 -10.64 -10.16
CA LEU A 254 -5.57 -10.12 -9.92
C LEU A 254 -6.61 -10.99 -10.61
N ALA A 255 -7.62 -11.44 -9.85
CA ALA A 255 -8.78 -12.09 -10.43
C ALA A 255 -9.50 -11.14 -11.41
N THR A 256 -9.72 -11.61 -12.64
CA THR A 256 -10.49 -10.88 -13.65
C THR A 256 -11.97 -11.27 -13.55
N GLU A 257 -12.89 -10.41 -13.98
CA GLU A 257 -14.34 -10.62 -13.83
C GLU A 257 -14.85 -11.95 -14.43
N ARG A 258 -14.11 -12.55 -15.39
CA ARG A 258 -14.43 -13.89 -15.93
C ARG A 258 -14.16 -15.05 -14.95
N GLN A 259 -13.30 -14.88 -13.96
CA GLN A 259 -13.00 -15.92 -12.96
C GLN A 259 -13.89 -15.79 -11.72
N ALA A 260 -14.31 -14.57 -11.34
CA ALA A 260 -15.20 -14.37 -10.19
C ALA A 260 -16.61 -14.99 -10.40
N ALA A 261 -17.09 -15.04 -11.64
CA ALA A 261 -18.38 -15.65 -11.98
C ALA A 261 -18.35 -17.18 -12.08
N ALA A 262 -17.16 -17.81 -12.07
CA ALA A 262 -17.01 -19.27 -12.20
C ALA A 262 -16.86 -19.98 -10.83
N VAL A 263 -16.92 -19.24 -9.73
CA VAL A 263 -16.72 -19.75 -8.35
C VAL A 263 -17.96 -19.49 -7.46
N CYS A 264 -19.10 -19.10 -8.05
CA CYS A 264 -20.41 -19.12 -7.38
C CYS A 264 -21.19 -20.37 -7.77
#